data_AF-A0A965ABU1-F1
#
_entry.id   AF-A0A965ABU1-F1
#
_cell.length_a   1.000
_cell.length_b   1.000
_cell.length_c   1.000
_cell.angle_alpha   90.00
_cell.angle_beta   90.00
_cell.angle_gamma   90.00
#
_symmetry.space_group_name_H-M   'P 1'
#
loop_
_entity.id
_entity.type
_entity.pdbx_description
1 polymer ?
#
loop_
_entity_poly.entity_id
_entity_poly.type
_entity_poly.pdbx_seq_one_letter_code
_entity_poly.pdbx_strand_id
1 'polypeptide(L)'
;MWSEGPVNYLGLAVHGFPNLFMITGPGSPSVLTNMIVSIQHHVEWITDCLAHLRSERSSAIEADAAAQAEWVQHVNTIAGMTLYMSCASWYLGANMYGKPRVFMPLPGFPAYVQRCTDVAQHDYQGFDVR
;
A
#
# COMPACT_ATOMS: atom_id res chain seq x y z
N MET A 1 -10.28 -10.12 -8.19
CA MET A 1 -8.98 -9.42 -8.27
C MET A 1 -8.03 -9.81 -7.12
N TRP A 2 -8.48 -9.94 -5.86
CA TRP A 2 -7.60 -10.32 -4.73
C TRP A 2 -7.75 -11.77 -4.23
N SER A 3 -8.19 -12.70 -5.09
CA SER A 3 -8.40 -14.11 -4.70
C SER A 3 -7.12 -14.81 -4.26
N GLU A 4 -5.95 -14.34 -4.73
CA GLU A 4 -4.62 -14.89 -4.42
C GLU A 4 -3.83 -14.05 -3.41
N GLY A 5 -4.42 -12.97 -2.90
CA GLY A 5 -3.79 -12.04 -1.98
C GLY A 5 -4.09 -10.58 -2.35
N PRO A 6 -3.87 -9.63 -1.44
CA PRO A 6 -4.05 -8.22 -1.73
C PRO A 6 -2.99 -7.73 -2.72
N VAL A 7 -3.42 -7.01 -3.75
CA VAL A 7 -2.53 -6.29 -4.66
C VAL A 7 -2.87 -4.80 -4.62
N ASN A 8 -1.86 -3.96 -4.47
CA ASN A 8 -2.00 -2.52 -4.30
C ASN A 8 -0.66 -1.84 -4.54
N TYR A 9 -0.69 -0.53 -4.72
CA TYR A 9 0.50 0.32 -4.67
C TYR A 9 0.52 1.10 -3.36
N LEU A 10 1.64 1.02 -2.64
CA LEU A 10 1.89 1.65 -1.33
C LEU A 10 0.91 1.26 -0.20
N GLY A 11 0.04 0.27 -0.41
CA GLY A 11 -1.09 0.01 0.49
C GLY A 11 -2.17 1.10 0.48
N LEU A 12 -2.10 2.03 -0.49
CA LEU A 12 -2.96 3.20 -0.59
C LEU A 12 -3.94 3.11 -1.76
N ALA A 13 -3.55 2.53 -2.89
CA ALA A 13 -4.37 2.49 -4.11
C ALA A 13 -4.28 1.15 -4.83
N VAL A 14 -5.23 0.88 -5.73
CA VAL A 14 -5.32 -0.39 -6.47
C VAL A 14 -5.52 -0.10 -7.95
N HIS A 15 -4.72 -0.75 -8.79
CA HIS A 15 -4.88 -0.68 -10.24
C HIS A 15 -6.27 -1.20 -10.66
N GLY A 16 -6.93 -0.53 -11.61
CA GLY A 16 -8.30 -0.80 -12.03
C GLY A 16 -9.38 -0.10 -11.19
N PHE A 17 -8.99 0.65 -10.15
CA PHE A 17 -9.89 1.40 -9.26
C PHE A 17 -9.44 2.86 -9.12
N PRO A 18 -9.64 3.70 -10.14
CA PRO A 18 -9.26 5.11 -10.10
C PRO A 18 -9.97 5.85 -8.96
N ASN A 19 -9.27 6.80 -8.32
CA ASN A 19 -9.77 7.63 -7.22
C ASN A 19 -10.23 6.85 -5.96
N LEU A 20 -9.90 5.55 -5.85
CA LEU A 20 -10.13 4.77 -4.65
C LEU A 20 -8.86 4.71 -3.81
N PHE A 21 -8.95 5.18 -2.56
CA PHE A 21 -7.88 5.10 -1.58
C PHE A 21 -8.23 4.21 -0.39
N MET A 22 -7.21 3.62 0.23
CA MET A 22 -7.30 2.82 1.44
C MET A 22 -6.48 3.45 2.57
N ILE A 23 -7.06 3.50 3.76
CA ILE A 23 -6.34 3.90 4.98
C ILE A 23 -5.98 2.64 5.75
N THR A 24 -4.71 2.51 6.16
CA THR A 24 -4.18 1.30 6.82
C THR A 24 -4.41 -0.01 6.06
N GLY A 25 -4.45 0.07 4.73
CA GLY A 25 -4.68 -1.09 3.85
C GLY A 25 -3.55 -2.13 3.92
N PRO A 26 -3.80 -3.35 3.41
CA PRO A 26 -2.73 -4.32 3.18
C PRO A 26 -1.69 -3.73 2.23
N GLY A 27 -0.42 -4.10 2.39
CA GLY A 27 0.71 -3.52 1.67
C GLY A 27 1.27 -2.25 2.32
N SER A 28 0.64 -1.73 3.38
CA SER A 28 1.19 -0.68 4.24
C SER A 28 1.61 -1.23 5.60
N PRO A 29 2.31 -0.45 6.45
CA PRO A 29 2.70 -0.90 7.79
C PRO A 29 1.53 -1.30 8.66
N SER A 30 0.39 -0.60 8.51
CA SER A 30 -0.88 -0.95 9.12
C SER A 30 -0.71 -1.34 10.61
N VAL A 31 -1.21 -2.51 10.96
CA VAL A 31 -1.21 -3.20 12.26
C VAL A 31 0.17 -3.53 12.86
N LEU A 32 1.28 -3.40 12.11
CA LEU A 32 2.64 -3.58 12.65
C LEU A 32 3.20 -2.31 13.30
N THR A 33 2.39 -1.25 13.40
CA THR A 33 2.79 0.05 13.93
C THR A 33 1.77 0.56 14.94
N ASN A 34 2.07 1.67 15.62
CA ASN A 34 1.01 2.44 16.26
C ASN A 34 0.04 2.92 15.17
N MET A 35 -1.14 2.30 15.13
CA MET A 35 -2.11 2.52 14.06
C MET A 35 -2.51 3.99 13.91
N ILE A 36 -2.57 4.76 14.99
CA ILE A 36 -2.90 6.19 14.92
C ILE A 36 -1.86 6.97 14.10
N VAL A 37 -0.58 6.62 14.25
CA VAL A 37 0.52 7.24 13.49
C VAL A 37 0.41 6.89 12.00
N SER A 38 0.14 5.62 11.68
CA SER A 38 -0.07 5.18 10.29
C SER A 38 -1.33 5.80 9.68
N ILE A 39 -2.43 5.93 10.44
CA ILE A 39 -3.66 6.58 9.98
C ILE A 39 -3.37 8.04 9.63
N GLN A 40 -2.73 8.78 10.54
CA GLN A 40 -2.41 10.19 10.32
C GLN A 40 -1.57 10.36 9.05
N HIS A 41 -0.49 9.58 8.91
CA HIS A 41 0.36 9.66 7.72
C HIS A 41 -0.41 9.34 6.42
N HIS A 42 -1.24 8.30 6.41
CA HIS A 42 -2.06 7.96 5.24
C HIS A 42 -3.05 9.08 4.90
N VAL A 43 -3.73 9.65 5.90
CA VAL A 43 -4.69 10.73 5.70
C VAL A 43 -4.00 11.96 5.12
N GLU A 44 -2.88 12.39 5.71
CA GLU A 44 -2.10 13.53 5.25
C GLU A 44 -1.64 13.33 3.79
N TRP A 45 -1.02 12.19 3.49
CA TRP A 45 -0.56 11.88 2.13
C TRP A 45 -1.70 11.88 1.11
N ILE A 46 -2.86 11.28 1.44
CA ILE A 46 -4.02 11.25 0.55
C ILE A 46 -4.60 12.66 0.36
N THR A 47 -4.69 13.47 1.42
CA THR A 47 -5.20 14.84 1.30
C THR A 47 -4.27 15.73 0.47
N ASP A 48 -2.96 15.56 0.62
CA ASP A 48 -1.96 16.28 -0.17
C ASP A 48 -2.01 15.87 -1.65
N CYS A 49 -2.20 14.58 -1.94
CA CYS A 49 -2.44 14.07 -3.29
C CYS A 49 -3.68 14.69 -3.93
N LEU A 50 -4.81 14.71 -3.20
CA LEU A 50 -6.04 15.33 -3.70
C LEU A 50 -5.88 16.84 -3.93
N ALA A 51 -5.11 17.53 -3.10
CA ALA A 51 -4.80 18.95 -3.28
C ALA A 51 -3.93 19.17 -4.53
N HIS A 52 -2.93 18.31 -4.77
CA HIS A 52 -2.09 18.35 -5.96
C HIS A 52 -2.92 18.13 -7.24
N LEU A 53 -3.77 17.10 -7.30
CA LEU A 53 -4.65 16.85 -8.45
C LEU A 53 -5.54 18.06 -8.78
N ARG A 54 -6.11 18.70 -7.76
CA ARG A 54 -6.90 19.93 -7.94
C ARG A 54 -6.07 21.08 -8.52
N SER A 55 -4.82 21.21 -8.10
CA SER A 55 -3.91 22.25 -8.59
C SER A 55 -3.53 22.06 -10.06
N GLU A 56 -3.39 20.80 -10.49
CA GLU A 56 -3.08 20.42 -11.87
C GLU A 56 -4.31 20.31 -12.77
N ARG A 57 -5.51 20.42 -12.19
CA ARG A 57 -6.81 20.20 -12.85
C ARG A 57 -7.00 18.77 -13.36
N SER A 58 -6.31 17.82 -12.73
CA SER A 58 -6.48 16.38 -12.97
C SER A 58 -7.74 15.88 -12.26
N SER A 59 -8.43 14.95 -12.91
CA SER A 59 -9.74 14.42 -12.48
C SER A 59 -9.66 13.00 -11.95
N ALA A 60 -8.59 12.27 -12.30
CA ALA A 60 -8.36 10.90 -11.88
C ALA A 60 -6.89 10.66 -11.52
N ILE A 61 -6.69 9.82 -10.52
CA ILE A 61 -5.42 9.18 -10.22
C ILE A 61 -5.64 7.68 -10.06
N GLU A 62 -4.76 6.87 -10.64
CA GLU A 62 -4.86 5.42 -10.62
C GLU A 62 -3.48 4.80 -10.44
N ALA A 63 -3.35 3.74 -9.65
CA ALA A 63 -2.07 3.05 -9.53
C ALA A 63 -1.69 2.39 -10.87
N ASP A 64 -0.45 2.57 -11.30
CA ASP A 64 0.10 1.85 -12.44
C ASP A 64 0.23 0.36 -12.12
N ALA A 65 -0.04 -0.49 -13.11
CA ALA A 65 -0.05 -1.94 -12.93
C ALA A 65 1.35 -2.50 -12.60
N ALA A 66 2.41 -1.95 -13.22
CA ALA A 66 3.78 -2.38 -12.96
C ALA A 66 4.25 -1.90 -11.59
N ALA A 67 3.97 -0.64 -11.21
CA ALA A 67 4.29 -0.11 -9.89
C ALA A 67 3.61 -0.91 -8.76
N GLN A 68 2.34 -1.30 -8.96
CA GLN A 68 1.63 -2.21 -8.04
C GLN A 68 2.32 -3.58 -7.94
N ALA A 69 2.70 -4.18 -9.07
CA ALA A 69 3.35 -5.50 -9.07
C ALA A 69 4.71 -5.46 -8.36
N GLU A 70 5.51 -4.44 -8.64
CA GLU A 70 6.80 -4.20 -7.98
C GLU A 70 6.63 -4.00 -6.47
N TRP A 71 5.59 -3.26 -6.05
CA TRP A 71 5.30 -3.07 -4.63
C TRP A 71 4.92 -4.37 -3.92
N VAL A 72 4.08 -5.19 -4.53
CA VAL A 72 3.73 -6.52 -3.99
C VAL A 72 4.98 -7.39 -3.86
N GLN A 73 5.87 -7.38 -4.85
CA GLN A 73 7.13 -8.11 -4.78
C GLN A 73 8.04 -7.58 -3.65
N HIS A 74 8.09 -6.26 -3.48
CA HIS A 74 8.84 -5.62 -2.39
C HIS A 74 8.33 -6.08 -1.02
N VAL A 75 7.02 -5.98 -0.77
CA VAL A 75 6.39 -6.43 0.50
C VAL A 75 6.73 -7.89 0.78
N ASN A 76 6.58 -8.77 -0.21
CA ASN A 76 6.90 -10.19 -0.08
C ASN A 76 8.39 -10.43 0.22
N THR A 77 9.28 -9.67 -0.41
CA THR A 77 10.73 -9.76 -0.19
C THR A 77 11.09 -9.38 1.25
N ILE A 78 10.59 -8.23 1.73
CA ILE A 78 10.82 -7.78 3.10
C ILE A 78 10.23 -8.78 4.10
N ALA A 79 9.01 -9.26 3.88
CA ALA A 79 8.39 -10.27 4.74
C ALA A 79 9.21 -11.57 4.80
N GLY A 80 9.75 -12.03 3.67
CA GLY A 80 10.58 -13.23 3.56
C GLY A 80 11.91 -13.14 4.32
N MET A 81 12.38 -11.94 4.64
CA MET A 81 13.58 -11.72 5.47
C MET A 81 13.28 -11.76 6.98
N THR A 82 12.04 -12.02 7.37
CA THR A 82 11.60 -12.01 8.78
C THR A 82 11.05 -13.36 9.22
N LEU A 83 10.84 -13.51 10.54
CA LEU A 83 10.13 -14.66 11.10
C LEU A 83 8.60 -14.58 10.95
N TYR A 84 8.03 -13.49 10.44
CA TYR A 84 6.56 -13.37 10.32
C TYR A 84 5.96 -14.46 9.42
N MET A 85 6.72 -14.95 8.44
CA MET A 85 6.30 -16.03 7.55
C MET A 85 6.33 -17.42 8.19
N SER A 86 7.02 -17.60 9.32
CA SER A 86 7.21 -18.92 9.95
C SER A 86 6.09 -19.33 10.90
N CYS A 87 5.17 -18.41 11.23
CA CYS A 87 4.08 -18.65 12.17
C CYS A 87 2.71 -18.40 11.52
N ALA A 88 1.78 -19.35 11.68
CA ALA A 88 0.41 -19.19 11.22
C ALA A 88 -0.28 -18.06 12.02
N SER A 89 -0.58 -16.96 11.33
CA SER A 89 -1.23 -15.80 11.92
C SER A 89 -2.32 -15.27 10.99
N TRP A 90 -3.18 -14.40 11.53
CA TRP A 90 -4.18 -13.70 10.73
C TRP A 90 -3.54 -12.76 9.70
N TYR A 91 -2.30 -12.31 9.88
CA TYR A 91 -1.53 -11.53 8.89
C TYR A 91 -1.27 -12.31 7.59
N LEU A 92 -1.25 -13.64 7.68
CA LEU A 92 -1.09 -14.56 6.55
C LEU A 92 -2.44 -15.06 6.02
N GLY A 93 -3.57 -14.61 6.56
CA GLY A 93 -4.88 -15.17 6.22
C GLY A 93 -5.08 -16.62 6.71
N ALA A 94 -4.19 -17.15 7.56
CA ALA A 94 -4.25 -18.53 8.05
C ALA A 94 -5.46 -18.82 8.95
N ASN A 95 -6.19 -17.78 9.36
CA ASN A 95 -7.42 -17.85 10.14
C ASN A 95 -8.67 -18.21 9.30
N MET A 96 -8.57 -18.23 7.96
CA MET A 96 -9.67 -18.64 7.09
C MET A 96 -9.28 -19.84 6.21
N TYR A 97 -10.14 -20.86 6.20
CA TYR A 97 -9.98 -22.01 5.32
C TYR A 97 -10.11 -21.58 3.85
N GLY A 98 -9.21 -22.08 2.99
CA GLY A 98 -9.22 -21.80 1.55
C GLY A 98 -8.66 -20.43 1.15
N LYS A 99 -8.19 -19.59 2.08
CA LYS A 99 -7.51 -18.34 1.74
C LYS A 99 -6.01 -18.56 1.44
N PRO A 100 -5.45 -17.80 0.48
CA PRO A 100 -4.03 -17.83 0.18
C PRO A 100 -3.21 -17.34 1.38
N ARG A 101 -2.04 -17.95 1.59
CA ARG A 101 -1.11 -17.58 2.65
C ARG A 101 -0.13 -16.51 2.18
N VAL A 102 -0.55 -15.25 2.24
CA VAL A 102 0.25 -14.09 1.83
C VAL A 102 0.37 -13.12 2.99
N PHE A 103 1.58 -12.62 3.25
CA PHE A 103 1.79 -11.62 4.29
C PHE A 103 1.22 -10.28 3.86
N MET A 104 0.23 -9.81 4.62
CA MET A 104 -0.53 -8.62 4.26
C MET A 104 0.13 -7.29 4.65
N PRO A 105 0.80 -7.12 5.81
CA PRO A 105 1.43 -5.85 6.16
C PRO A 105 2.83 -5.66 5.56
N LEU A 106 3.34 -4.44 5.55
CA LEU A 106 4.76 -4.14 5.27
C LEU A 106 5.52 -3.89 6.58
N PRO A 107 6.59 -4.65 6.90
CA PRO A 107 7.44 -4.32 8.06
C PRO A 107 8.24 -3.04 7.83
N GLY A 108 8.26 -2.14 8.82
CA GLY A 108 9.11 -0.94 8.83
C GLY A 108 8.39 0.35 8.44
N PHE A 109 8.08 1.19 9.44
CA PHE A 109 7.38 2.46 9.24
C PHE A 109 8.24 3.59 8.65
N PRO A 110 9.47 3.89 9.14
CA PRO A 110 10.24 5.02 8.62
C PRO A 110 10.59 4.91 7.13
N ALA A 111 10.98 3.70 6.68
CA ALA A 111 11.26 3.45 5.27
C ALA A 111 10.00 3.57 4.39
N TYR A 112 8.84 3.15 4.92
CA TYR A 112 7.55 3.34 4.24
C TYR A 112 7.18 4.81 4.07
N VAL A 113 7.34 5.62 5.12
CA VAL A 113 7.12 7.07 5.07
C VAL A 113 8.03 7.71 4.02
N GLN A 114 9.33 7.37 4.04
CA GLN A 114 10.28 7.89 3.04
C GLN A 114 9.84 7.52 1.62
N ARG A 115 9.41 6.27 1.39
CA ARG A 115 8.92 5.85 0.07
C ARG A 115 7.70 6.64 -0.38
N CYS A 116 6.75 6.91 0.53
CA CYS A 116 5.57 7.72 0.22
C CYS A 116 5.95 9.18 -0.09
N THR A 117 6.89 9.74 0.68
CA THR A 117 7.46 11.08 0.43
C THR A 117 8.14 11.15 -0.92
N ASP A 118 9.00 10.18 -1.26
CA ASP A 118 9.69 10.14 -2.54
C ASP A 118 8.68 10.10 -3.70
N VAL A 119 7.65 9.26 -3.60
CA VAL A 119 6.59 9.19 -4.64
C VAL A 119 5.88 10.53 -4.80
N ALA A 120 5.48 11.19 -3.70
CA ALA A 120 4.81 12.48 -3.77
C ALA A 120 5.73 13.61 -4.32
N GLN A 121 7.03 13.56 -4.03
CA GLN A 121 8.01 14.53 -4.53
C GLN A 121 8.34 14.37 -6.02
N HIS A 122 8.09 13.20 -6.59
CA HIS A 122 8.29 12.90 -8.01
C HIS A 122 6.95 12.80 -8.73
N ASP A 123 6.09 13.80 -8.55
CA ASP A 123 4.79 13.95 -9.22
C ASP A 123 3.93 12.68 -9.16
N TYR A 124 3.88 12.05 -7.97
CA TYR A 124 3.16 10.81 -7.73
C TYR A 124 3.61 9.66 -8.64
N GLN A 125 4.93 9.45 -8.76
CA GLN A 125 5.51 8.36 -9.54
C GLN A 125 4.89 6.99 -9.21
N GLY A 126 4.51 6.25 -10.26
CA GLY A 126 3.80 4.97 -10.14
C GLY A 126 2.28 5.12 -10.10
N PHE A 127 1.78 6.33 -10.31
CA PHE A 127 0.38 6.60 -10.62
C PHE A 127 0.21 7.16 -12.03
N ASP A 128 -0.90 6.81 -12.68
CA ASP A 128 -1.42 7.48 -13.88
C ASP A 128 -2.34 8.62 -13.42
N VAL A 129 -1.94 9.86 -13.70
CA VAL A 129 -2.66 11.10 -13.35
C VAL A 129 -3.23 11.73 -14.62
N ARG A 130 -4.55 11.97 -14.66
CA ARG A 130 -5.26 12.49 -15.84
C ARG A 130 -6.49 13.31 -15.54
#